data_AF-A0A6P2CU12-F1
#
_entry.id   AF-A0A6P2CU12-F1
#
_cell.length_a   1.000
_cell.length_b   1.000
_cell.length_c   1.000
_cell.angle_alpha   90.00
_cell.angle_beta   90.00
_cell.angle_gamma   90.00
#
_symmetry.space_group_name_H-M   'P 1'
#
loop_
_entity.id
_entity.type
_entity.pdbx_description
1 polymer ?
#
loop_
_entity_poly.entity_id
_entity_poly.type
_entity_poly.pdbx_seq_one_letter_code
_entity_poly.pdbx_strand_id
1 'polypeptide(L)'
;MSSDAYRYHFQSEIPAAEVEATLVLSILGAEALHGEAQTRLDAGHAFDPKKRVVVIDAGTAVGRDLNRLFLGFMTREFGPGSFRVERVTHEPGPHPRAEAVTT
;
A
#
# COMPACT_ATOMS: atom_id res chain seq x y z
N MET A 1 6.33 7.70 -15.49
CA MET A 1 7.07 6.80 -14.58
C MET A 1 6.06 5.82 -14.05
N SER A 2 6.27 4.52 -14.28
CA SER A 2 5.35 3.49 -13.81
C SER A 2 5.39 3.47 -12.29
N SER A 3 4.27 3.79 -11.62
CA SER A 3 4.17 3.58 -10.18
C SER A 3 4.15 2.08 -9.97
N ASP A 4 5.18 1.59 -9.28
CA ASP A 4 5.26 0.22 -8.79
C ASP A 4 4.55 0.20 -7.44
N ALA A 5 3.37 -0.40 -7.38
CA ALA A 5 2.65 -0.60 -6.14
C ALA A 5 2.33 -2.09 -5.95
N TYR A 6 2.11 -2.50 -4.71
CA TYR A 6 1.57 -3.81 -4.39
C TYR A 6 0.15 -3.68 -3.87
N ARG A 7 -0.73 -4.55 -4.36
CA ARG A 7 -2.11 -4.69 -3.93
C ARG A 7 -2.28 -5.99 -3.16
N TYR A 8 -2.76 -5.87 -1.94
CA TYR A 8 -3.04 -6.97 -1.03
C TYR A 8 -4.55 -7.18 -0.97
N HIS A 9 -5.00 -8.38 -1.31
CA HIS A 9 -6.39 -8.83 -1.17
C HIS A 9 -6.48 -9.81 -0.02
N PHE A 10 -7.27 -9.51 0.99
CA PHE A 10 -7.35 -10.35 2.19
C PHE A 10 -8.71 -11.05 2.32
N GLN A 11 -8.68 -12.33 2.70
CA GLN A 11 -9.86 -13.20 2.76
C GLN A 11 -10.80 -12.78 3.89
N SER A 12 -12.12 -12.96 3.71
CA SER A 12 -13.22 -12.53 4.59
C SER A 12 -13.04 -12.85 6.09
N GLU A 13 -12.28 -13.89 6.37
CA GLU A 13 -11.99 -14.47 7.66
C GLU A 13 -11.13 -13.54 8.53
N ILE A 14 -10.35 -12.64 7.92
CA ILE A 14 -9.58 -11.62 8.64
C ILE A 14 -10.48 -10.39 8.88
N PRO A 15 -10.76 -9.97 10.12
CA PRO A 15 -11.52 -8.75 10.33
C PRO A 15 -10.79 -7.54 9.71
N ALA A 16 -11.52 -6.63 9.06
CA ALA A 16 -10.90 -5.47 8.42
C ALA A 16 -10.15 -4.58 9.42
N ALA A 17 -10.63 -4.51 10.67
CA ALA A 17 -9.97 -3.79 11.76
C ALA A 17 -8.61 -4.39 12.13
N GLU A 18 -8.45 -5.71 12.04
CA GLU A 18 -7.16 -6.36 12.28
C GLU A 18 -6.16 -6.00 11.17
N VAL A 19 -6.60 -6.02 9.90
CA VAL A 19 -5.75 -5.59 8.77
C VAL A 19 -5.34 -4.12 8.91
N GLU A 20 -6.27 -3.26 9.34
CA GLU A 20 -6.00 -1.85 9.61
C GLU A 20 -4.98 -1.68 10.74
N ALA A 21 -5.13 -2.42 11.84
CA ALA A 21 -4.18 -2.42 12.95
C ALA A 21 -2.78 -2.88 12.51
N THR A 22 -2.69 -3.96 11.72
CA THR A 22 -1.43 -4.43 11.14
C THR A 22 -0.80 -3.37 10.22
N LEU A 23 -1.60 -2.66 9.42
CA LEU A 23 -1.13 -1.56 8.57
C LEU A 23 -0.57 -0.39 9.41
N VAL A 24 -1.28 0.04 10.44
CA VAL A 24 -0.82 1.08 11.37
C VAL A 24 0.49 0.65 12.04
N LEU A 25 0.59 -0.59 12.54
CA LEU A 25 1.83 -1.12 13.11
C LEU A 25 2.99 -1.11 12.11
N SER A 26 2.73 -1.43 10.84
CA SER A 26 3.73 -1.40 9.78
C SER A 26 4.23 0.01 9.50
N ILE A 27 3.33 1.01 9.53
CA ILE A 27 3.68 2.42 9.37
C ILE A 27 4.58 2.86 10.53
N LEU A 28 4.21 2.57 11.79
CA LEU A 28 5.05 2.86 12.95
C LEU A 28 6.44 2.21 12.83
N GLY A 29 6.51 0.98 12.30
CA GLY A 29 7.78 0.33 12.00
C GLY A 29 8.61 1.08 10.95
N ALA A 30 7.97 1.58 9.88
CA ALA A 30 8.64 2.39 8.87
C ALA A 30 9.11 3.74 9.45
N GLU A 31 8.31 4.40 10.28
CA GLU A 31 8.69 5.63 11.00
C GLU A 31 9.89 5.40 11.93
N ALA A 32 10.00 4.25 12.58
CA ALA A 32 11.17 3.92 13.40
C ALA A 32 12.46 3.77 12.57
N LEU A 33 12.35 3.39 11.28
CA LEU A 33 13.49 3.22 10.38
C LEU A 33 13.88 4.52 9.66
N HIS A 34 12.90 5.31 9.24
CA HIS A 34 13.09 6.45 8.32
C HIS A 34 12.73 7.80 8.93
N GLY A 35 12.09 7.81 10.10
CA GLY A 35 11.49 9.00 10.72
C GLY A 35 10.09 9.32 10.18
N GLU A 36 9.23 9.84 11.06
CA GLU A 36 7.82 10.15 10.77
C GLU A 36 7.64 11.01 9.51
N ALA A 37 8.40 12.11 9.42
CA ALA A 37 8.27 13.05 8.30
C ALA A 37 8.58 12.41 6.94
N GLN A 38 9.61 11.57 6.87
CA GLN A 38 9.99 10.91 5.62
C GLN A 38 8.98 9.81 5.27
N THR A 39 8.56 9.00 6.25
CA THR A 39 7.51 8.00 6.04
C THR A 39 6.22 8.63 5.52
N ARG A 40 5.81 9.78 6.05
CA ARG A 40 4.61 10.48 5.59
C ARG A 40 4.69 10.95 4.13
N LEU A 41 5.87 11.28 3.63
CA LEU A 41 6.07 11.74 2.25
C LEU A 41 6.23 10.58 1.27
N ASP A 42 6.94 9.53 1.68
CA ASP A 42 7.43 8.50 0.77
C ASP A 42 6.67 7.17 0.87
N ALA A 43 5.89 6.93 1.92
CA ALA A 43 5.19 5.67 2.15
C ALA A 43 3.70 5.75 1.73
N GLY A 44 3.45 6.07 0.46
CA GLY A 44 2.10 6.16 -0.08
C GLY A 44 1.33 4.85 0.10
N HIS A 45 0.15 4.90 0.71
CA HIS A 45 -0.69 3.72 0.93
C HIS A 45 -2.16 4.09 0.96
N ALA A 46 -3.03 3.10 0.73
CA ALA A 46 -4.47 3.24 0.82
C ALA A 46 -5.10 1.95 1.33
N PHE A 47 -6.14 2.08 2.14
CA PHE A 47 -6.93 0.96 2.65
C PHE A 47 -8.41 1.14 2.29
N ASP A 48 -8.98 0.13 1.63
CA ASP A 48 -10.42 0.04 1.36
C ASP A 48 -10.98 -1.19 2.11
N PRO A 49 -11.60 -1.01 3.29
CA PRO A 49 -12.13 -2.12 4.07
C PRO A 49 -13.33 -2.79 3.41
N LYS A 50 -14.06 -2.09 2.53
CA LYS A 50 -15.22 -2.65 1.82
C LYS A 50 -14.78 -3.59 0.71
N LYS A 51 -13.77 -3.18 -0.07
CA LYS A 51 -13.15 -4.03 -1.11
C LYS A 51 -12.17 -5.04 -0.56
N ARG A 52 -11.79 -4.89 0.71
CA ARG A 52 -10.81 -5.72 1.39
C ARG A 52 -9.45 -5.68 0.70
N VAL A 53 -9.01 -4.45 0.45
CA VAL A 53 -7.79 -4.16 -0.29
C VAL A 53 -6.91 -3.17 0.46
N VAL A 54 -5.63 -3.51 0.59
CA VAL A 54 -4.57 -2.54 0.91
C VAL A 54 -3.73 -2.35 -0.34
N VAL A 55 -3.38 -1.11 -0.67
CA VAL A 55 -2.40 -0.77 -1.70
C VAL A 55 -1.26 -0.01 -1.05
N ILE A 56 -0.03 -0.41 -1.33
CA ILE A 56 1.18 0.26 -0.83
C ILE A 56 2.11 0.54 -2.00
N ASP A 57 2.50 1.80 -2.17
CA ASP A 57 3.47 2.22 -3.16
C ASP A 57 4.86 1.63 -2.82
N ALA A 58 5.59 1.23 -3.85
CA ALA A 58 6.93 0.66 -3.78
C ALA A 58 7.92 1.45 -4.66
N GLY A 59 7.55 2.65 -5.11
CA GLY A 59 8.40 3.55 -5.89
C GLY A 59 9.56 4.13 -5.06
N THR A 60 9.38 4.30 -3.76
CA THR A 60 10.41 4.81 -2.83
C THR A 60 11.06 3.70 -2.01
N ALA A 61 12.20 4.00 -1.38
CA ALA A 61 12.81 3.06 -0.42
C ALA A 61 11.90 2.81 0.79
N VAL A 62 11.25 3.88 1.30
CA VAL A 62 10.36 3.77 2.46
C VAL A 62 9.12 2.94 2.15
N GLY A 63 8.50 3.15 0.99
CA GLY A 63 7.37 2.35 0.53
C GLY A 63 7.72 0.86 0.37
N ARG A 64 8.93 0.54 -0.13
CA ARG A 64 9.41 -0.85 -0.19
C ARG A 64 9.60 -1.47 1.20
N ASP A 65 10.10 -0.73 2.17
CA ASP A 65 10.25 -1.23 3.54
C ASP A 65 8.90 -1.38 4.25
N LEU A 66 7.96 -0.45 4.03
CA LEU A 66 6.59 -0.59 4.50
C LEU A 66 5.93 -1.86 3.94
N ASN A 67 6.10 -2.15 2.64
CA ASN A 67 5.62 -3.40 2.03
C ASN A 67 6.20 -4.64 2.72
N ARG A 68 7.50 -4.64 3.06
CA ARG A 68 8.17 -5.74 3.75
C ARG A 68 7.63 -5.95 5.16
N LEU A 69 7.48 -4.86 5.92
CA LEU A 69 6.92 -4.88 7.27
C LEU A 69 5.49 -5.41 7.26
N PHE A 70 4.64 -4.83 6.41
CA PHE A 70 3.24 -5.23 6.30
C PHE A 70 3.08 -6.69 5.88
N LEU A 71 3.80 -7.12 4.83
CA LEU A 71 3.79 -8.51 4.39
C LEU A 71 4.26 -9.45 5.51
N GLY A 72 5.33 -9.09 6.22
CA GLY A 72 5.89 -9.87 7.32
C GLY A 72 4.91 -10.04 8.48
N PHE A 73 4.28 -8.94 8.93
CA PHE A 73 3.31 -8.97 10.02
C PHE A 73 2.05 -9.74 9.62
N MET A 74 1.46 -9.45 8.45
CA MET A 74 0.31 -10.21 7.93
C MET A 74 0.58 -11.71 7.86
N THR A 75 1.77 -12.10 7.37
CA THR A 75 2.15 -13.52 7.29
C THR A 75 2.31 -14.15 8.67
N ARG A 76 2.85 -13.41 9.65
CA ARG A 76 3.08 -13.93 11.00
C ARG A 76 1.79 -14.07 11.81
N GLU A 77 0.84 -13.17 11.58
CA GLU A 77 -0.41 -13.05 12.33
C GLU A 77 -1.51 -13.95 11.76
N PHE A 78 -1.69 -13.96 10.43
CA PHE A 78 -2.80 -14.65 9.77
C PHE A 78 -2.36 -15.85 8.92
N GLY A 79 -1.05 -16.02 8.71
CA GLY A 79 -0.48 -17.09 7.89
C GLY A 79 -0.36 -16.75 6.40
N PRO A 80 0.51 -17.45 5.65
CA PRO A 80 0.88 -17.10 4.27
C PRO A 80 -0.23 -17.30 3.23
N GLY A 81 -1.31 -18.01 3.55
CA GLY A 81 -2.43 -18.27 2.65
C GLY A 81 -3.65 -17.35 2.86
N SER A 82 -3.57 -16.44 3.83
CA SER A 82 -4.72 -15.63 4.28
C SER A 82 -4.96 -14.38 3.42
N PHE A 83 -4.03 -14.04 2.54
CA PHE A 83 -4.12 -12.95 1.59
C PHE A 83 -3.40 -13.29 0.28
N ARG A 84 -3.73 -12.55 -0.78
CA ARG A 84 -3.03 -12.55 -2.06
C ARG A 84 -2.35 -11.20 -2.26
N VAL A 85 -1.15 -11.21 -2.81
CA VAL A 85 -0.43 -10.00 -3.22
C VAL A 85 -0.24 -9.98 -4.73
N GLU A 86 -0.49 -8.84 -5.35
CA GLU A 86 -0.34 -8.61 -6.78
C GLU A 86 0.46 -7.32 -7.01
N ARG A 87 1.41 -7.33 -7.95
CA ARG A 87 2.09 -6.11 -8.37
C ARG A 87 1.17 -5.36 -9.33
N VAL A 88 0.97 -4.08 -9.06
CA VAL A 88 0.21 -3.17 -9.92
C VAL A 88 1.22 -2.25 -10.60
N THR A 89 1.40 -2.45 -11.90
CA THR A 89 2.11 -1.50 -12.77
C THR A 89 1.10 -0.50 -13.31
N HIS A 90 1.21 0.76 -12.91
CA HIS A 90 0.45 1.82 -13.55
C HIS A 90 1.18 2.25 -14.84
N GLU A 91 0.71 1.83 -16.01
CA GLU A 91 1.06 2.54 -17.24
C GLU A 91 0.48 3.95 -17.15
N PRO A 92 1.25 5.02 -17.42
CA PRO A 92 0.68 6.36 -17.45
C PRO A 92 -0.39 6.40 -18.55
N GLY A 93 -1.66 6.33 -18.14
CA GLY A 93 -2.79 6.54 -19.03
C GLY A 93 -2.67 7.92 -19.70
N PRO A 94 -3.22 8.09 -20.92
CA PRO A 94 -3.14 9.36 -21.63
C PRO A 94 -3.70 10.47 -20.74
N HIS A 95 -2.88 11.48 -20.45
CA HIS A 95 -3.37 12.71 -19.83
C HIS A 95 -4.55 13.22 -20.66
N PRO A 96 -5.72 13.49 -20.06
CA PRO A 96 -6.75 14.25 -20.74
C PRO A 96 -6.10 15.58 -21.13
N ARG A 97 -5.89 15.78 -22.44
CA ARG A 97 -5.41 17.05 -22.99
C ARG A 97 -6.41 18.09 -22.49
N ALA A 98 -5.94 19.07 -21.71
CA ALA A 98 -6.75 20.21 -21.31
C ALA A 98 -7.42 20.76 -22.57
N GLU A 99 -8.75 20.61 -22.65
CA GLU A 99 -9.53 21.18 -23.73
C GLU A 99 -9.26 22.67 -23.72
N ALA A 100 -8.62 23.16 -24.78
CA ALA A 100 -8.35 24.56 -24.96
C ALA A 100 -9.70 25.28 -24.95
N VAL A 101 -9.95 26.02 -23.88
CA VAL A 101 -10.99 27.03 -23.79
C VAL A 101 -10.77 27.98 -24.96
N THR A 102 -11.58 27.81 -26.01
CA THR A 102 -11.58 28.69 -27.18
C THR A 102 -12.48 29.87 -26.84
N THR A 103 -11.83 31.03 -26.71
CA THR A 103 -12.44 32.37 -26.64
C THR A 103 -13.12 32.74 -27.95
#